data_AF-A0AAV2LQ68-F1
#
_entry.id   AF-A0AAV2LQ68-F1
#
_cell.length_a   1.000
_cell.length_b   1.000
_cell.length_c   1.000
_cell.angle_alpha   90.00
_cell.angle_beta   90.00
_cell.angle_gamma   90.00
#
_symmetry.space_group_name_H-M   'P 1'
#
loop_
_entity.id
_entity.type
_entity.pdbx_description
1 polymer ?
#
loop_
_entity_poly.entity_id
_entity_poly.type
_entity_poly.pdbx_seq_one_letter_code
_entity_poly.pdbx_strand_id
1 'polypeptide(L)'
;MADEEMMERLRQKRTAAQAAFTKKANNLTSRVNALEEGDLKAEWRNFKEDHNRVTDLGFEYSTALRELEDEEASVKANQIDERTHECDKKFDAVKLLVLNNLWTRFAKDQISDLVEEANLALDQAEVKDYQLLSRMEWELINKDLEREVFEVKSLVTEWSDLIPHAELVESRGSCRKLRKRQMKLWDKWAWRRNSWSDDEEAKVNVDMAAQTMEPSASTSSVPAPDHKLSRPQDSHTPISGAQRNPTSAPTSVSEGALHAQGAHSIYPGPLSFKPQITLERARLPTFSGNMRDYYRWKAEWEDLQQLGNPHGLENVRKFHLLGSLDDRVKRDLVLSSCGSANDVFRLLDNK
;
A
#
# COMPACT_ATOMS: atom_id res chain seq x y z
N MET A 1 40.84 35.04 14.16
CA MET A 1 41.68 33.83 14.07
C MET A 1 40.87 32.54 14.16
N ALA A 2 40.03 32.35 15.20
CA ALA A 2 39.19 31.15 15.31
C ALA A 2 38.16 31.03 14.16
N ASP A 3 37.52 32.13 13.78
CA ASP A 3 36.50 32.13 12.71
C ASP A 3 37.12 31.87 11.32
N GLU A 4 38.31 32.42 11.07
CA GLU A 4 39.03 32.22 9.81
C GLU A 4 39.50 30.76 9.62
N GLU A 5 40.00 30.13 10.70
CA GLU A 5 40.36 28.71 10.68
C GLU A 5 39.13 27.80 10.50
N MET A 6 38.01 28.14 11.13
CA MET A 6 36.75 27.43 10.95
C MET A 6 36.24 27.52 9.50
N MET A 7 36.27 28.70 8.90
CA MET A 7 35.85 28.91 7.51
C MET A 7 36.73 28.16 6.52
N GLU A 8 38.04 28.17 6.71
CA GLU A 8 38.96 27.42 5.84
C GLU A 8 38.73 25.90 5.98
N ARG A 9 38.46 25.40 7.18
CA ARG A 9 38.08 23.98 7.38
C ARG A 9 36.78 23.61 6.67
N LEU A 10 35.73 24.46 6.76
CA LEU A 10 34.46 24.23 6.06
C LEU A 10 34.65 24.22 4.54
N ARG A 11 35.40 25.18 4.02
CA ARG A 11 35.77 25.26 2.60
C ARG A 11 36.48 23.99 2.12
N GLN A 12 37.49 23.53 2.87
CA GLN A 12 38.23 22.30 2.56
C GLN A 12 37.34 21.07 2.55
N LYS A 13 36.49 20.89 3.58
CA LYS A 13 35.53 19.79 3.66
C LYS A 13 34.57 19.78 2.48
N ARG A 14 33.96 20.93 2.15
CA ARG A 14 33.04 21.08 1.01
C ARG A 14 33.74 20.73 -0.32
N THR A 15 34.96 21.22 -0.50
CA THR A 15 35.74 20.99 -1.72
C THR A 15 36.09 19.50 -1.88
N ALA A 16 36.50 18.84 -0.79
CA ALA A 16 36.77 17.40 -0.79
C ALA A 16 35.50 16.57 -1.08
N ALA A 17 34.36 16.94 -0.48
CA ALA A 17 33.08 16.28 -0.75
C ALA A 17 32.67 16.44 -2.21
N GLN A 18 32.77 17.65 -2.77
CA GLN A 18 32.42 17.93 -4.17
C GLN A 18 33.29 17.13 -5.15
N ALA A 19 34.58 17.01 -4.85
CA ALA A 19 35.51 16.19 -5.65
C ALA A 19 35.13 14.70 -5.57
N ALA A 20 34.79 14.17 -4.39
CA ALA A 20 34.35 12.79 -4.20
C ALA A 20 33.06 12.50 -4.99
N PHE A 21 32.04 13.35 -4.82
CA PHE A 21 30.77 13.28 -5.55
C PHE A 21 30.99 13.29 -7.07
N THR A 22 31.77 14.24 -7.59
CA THR A 22 32.02 14.38 -9.03
C THR A 22 32.76 13.16 -9.59
N LYS A 23 33.76 12.66 -8.85
CA LYS A 23 34.50 11.45 -9.22
C LYS A 23 33.56 10.24 -9.30
N LYS A 24 32.67 10.07 -8.31
CA LYS A 24 31.73 8.95 -8.28
C LYS A 24 30.63 9.08 -9.33
N ALA A 25 30.10 10.28 -9.57
CA ALA A 25 29.17 10.57 -10.66
C ALA A 25 29.73 10.14 -12.02
N ASN A 26 30.99 10.49 -12.32
CA ASN A 26 31.64 10.15 -13.58
C ASN A 26 31.95 8.64 -13.68
N ASN A 27 32.31 8.01 -12.57
CA ASN A 27 32.50 6.56 -12.51
C ASN A 27 31.19 5.82 -12.82
N LEU A 28 30.09 6.16 -12.14
CA LEU A 28 28.78 5.59 -12.40
C LEU A 28 28.34 5.83 -13.84
N THR A 29 28.47 7.06 -14.35
CA THR A 29 28.09 7.38 -15.73
C THR A 29 28.82 6.51 -16.77
N SER A 30 30.10 6.21 -16.54
CA SER A 30 30.92 5.43 -17.49
C SER A 30 30.77 3.92 -17.32
N ARG A 31 30.54 3.44 -16.10
CA ARG A 31 30.58 1.99 -15.78
C ARG A 31 29.22 1.38 -15.49
N VAL A 32 28.13 2.14 -15.48
CA VAL A 32 26.78 1.65 -15.11
C VAL A 32 26.40 0.33 -15.81
N ASN A 33 26.73 0.19 -17.10
CA ASN A 33 26.42 -1.01 -17.89
C ASN A 33 27.33 -2.22 -17.61
N ALA A 34 28.50 -1.99 -17.00
CA ALA A 34 29.50 -3.03 -16.73
C ALA A 34 29.45 -3.55 -15.29
N LEU A 35 28.74 -2.85 -14.39
CA LEU A 35 28.57 -3.28 -13.01
C LEU A 35 27.52 -4.40 -12.93
N GLU A 36 27.77 -5.34 -12.03
CA GLU A 36 26.79 -6.35 -11.60
C GLU A 36 25.74 -5.71 -10.67
N GLU A 37 24.64 -6.42 -10.42
CA GLU A 37 23.51 -5.91 -9.64
C GLU A 37 23.93 -5.42 -8.25
N GLY A 38 24.69 -6.25 -7.51
CA GLY A 38 25.13 -5.94 -6.16
C GLY A 38 26.05 -4.71 -6.11
N ASP A 39 27.01 -4.66 -7.03
CA ASP A 39 27.95 -3.54 -7.15
C ASP A 39 27.24 -2.25 -7.55
N LEU A 40 26.29 -2.32 -8.48
CA LEU A 40 25.51 -1.15 -8.91
C LEU A 40 24.62 -0.62 -7.77
N LYS A 41 23.96 -1.52 -7.02
CA LYS A 41 23.17 -1.15 -5.82
C LYS A 41 24.08 -0.51 -4.75
N ALA A 42 25.29 -1.03 -4.53
CA ALA A 42 26.24 -0.49 -3.57
C ALA A 42 26.79 0.89 -3.99
N GLU A 43 27.22 1.04 -5.24
CA GLU A 43 27.70 2.31 -5.77
C GLU A 43 26.61 3.38 -5.80
N TRP A 44 25.35 3.00 -6.10
CA TRP A 44 24.20 3.89 -6.00
C TRP A 44 24.00 4.43 -4.58
N ARG A 45 24.07 3.56 -3.57
CA ARG A 45 23.96 3.96 -2.16
C ARG A 45 25.07 4.93 -1.77
N ASN A 46 26.31 4.59 -2.09
CA ASN A 46 27.47 5.44 -1.81
C ASN A 46 27.37 6.80 -2.52
N PHE A 47 26.88 6.82 -3.76
CA PHE A 47 26.68 8.06 -4.51
C PHE A 47 25.61 8.97 -3.89
N LYS A 48 24.54 8.39 -3.35
CA LYS A 48 23.52 9.13 -2.58
C LYS A 48 24.09 9.72 -1.29
N GLU A 49 24.97 8.99 -0.60
CA GLU A 49 25.67 9.49 0.58
C GLU A 49 26.62 10.65 0.23
N ASP A 50 27.40 10.51 -0.85
CA ASP A 50 28.29 11.58 -1.33
C ASP A 50 27.50 12.84 -1.75
N HIS A 51 26.33 12.67 -2.38
CA HIS A 51 25.44 13.79 -2.72
C HIS A 51 24.94 14.51 -1.47
N ASN A 52 24.35 13.78 -0.51
CA ASN A 52 23.88 14.37 0.76
C ASN A 52 25.02 15.14 1.45
N ARG A 53 26.22 14.56 1.48
CA ARG A 53 27.39 15.19 2.09
C ARG A 53 27.80 16.50 1.40
N VAL A 54 27.73 16.55 0.08
CA VAL A 54 28.01 17.79 -0.68
C VAL A 54 26.95 18.85 -0.38
N THR A 55 25.68 18.47 -0.34
CA THR A 55 24.58 19.39 -0.05
C THR A 55 24.67 19.92 1.39
N ASP A 56 24.88 19.05 2.38
CA ASP A 56 24.99 19.41 3.79
C ASP A 56 26.18 20.37 4.01
N LEU A 57 27.38 20.03 3.49
CA LEU A 57 28.56 20.89 3.63
C LEU A 57 28.48 22.17 2.78
N GLY A 58 27.75 22.14 1.66
CA GLY A 58 27.44 23.31 0.86
C GLY A 58 26.62 24.31 1.66
N PHE A 59 25.55 23.82 2.30
CA PHE A 59 24.67 24.60 3.15
C PHE A 59 25.37 25.13 4.41
N GLU A 60 26.13 24.29 5.12
CA GLU A 60 26.90 24.71 6.29
C GLU A 60 27.88 25.84 5.94
N TYR A 61 28.60 25.70 4.82
CA TYR A 61 29.58 26.70 4.40
C TYR A 61 28.93 28.00 3.90
N SER A 62 27.83 27.92 3.13
CA SER A 62 27.13 29.12 2.67
C SER A 62 26.44 29.86 3.81
N THR A 63 25.92 29.15 4.81
CA THR A 63 25.37 29.74 6.04
C THR A 63 26.46 30.47 6.83
N ALA A 64 27.61 29.82 7.08
CA ALA A 64 28.70 30.45 7.80
C ALA A 64 29.28 31.68 7.07
N LEU A 65 29.26 31.69 5.73
CA LEU A 65 29.64 32.87 4.94
C LEU A 65 28.68 34.05 5.13
N ARG A 66 27.38 33.80 5.27
CA ARG A 66 26.37 34.86 5.48
C ARG A 66 26.45 35.50 6.86
N GLU A 67 26.90 34.73 7.86
CA GLU A 67 27.07 35.22 9.24
C GLU A 67 28.23 36.23 9.39
N LEU A 68 29.11 36.35 8.39
CA LEU A 68 30.24 37.29 8.42
C LEU A 68 29.84 38.76 8.16
N GLU A 69 28.56 39.05 7.89
CA GLU A 69 28.00 40.40 7.60
C GLU A 69 28.83 41.21 6.58
N ASP A 70 29.47 40.51 5.64
CA ASP A 70 30.32 41.05 4.58
C ASP A 70 29.70 40.80 3.20
N GLU A 71 29.66 41.84 2.36
CA GLU A 71 29.07 41.75 1.01
C GLU A 71 29.85 40.78 0.12
N GLU A 72 31.18 40.71 0.25
CA GLU A 72 31.99 39.75 -0.52
C GLU A 72 31.70 38.30 -0.07
N ALA A 73 31.55 38.07 1.23
CA ALA A 73 31.14 36.78 1.79
C ALA A 73 29.72 36.38 1.36
N SER A 74 28.78 37.32 1.31
CA SER A 74 27.42 37.10 0.80
C SER A 74 27.42 36.67 -0.67
N VAL A 75 28.20 37.35 -1.52
CA VAL A 75 28.38 36.95 -2.94
C VAL A 75 28.98 35.54 -3.05
N LYS A 76 29.98 35.20 -2.22
CA LYS A 76 30.55 33.85 -2.18
C LYS A 76 29.52 32.81 -1.75
N ALA A 77 28.67 33.10 -0.76
CA ALA A 77 27.62 32.18 -0.31
C ALA A 77 26.65 31.82 -1.45
N ASN A 78 26.22 32.82 -2.23
CA ASN A 78 25.35 32.58 -3.39
C ASN A 78 26.01 31.71 -4.45
N GLN A 79 27.31 31.90 -4.72
CA GLN A 79 28.06 31.03 -5.64
C GLN A 79 28.17 29.58 -5.13
N ILE A 80 28.19 29.37 -3.81
CA ILE A 80 28.19 28.02 -3.22
C ILE A 80 26.83 27.35 -3.42
N ASP A 81 25.74 28.08 -3.21
CA ASP A 81 24.39 27.57 -3.44
C ASP A 81 24.17 27.21 -4.91
N GLU A 82 24.62 28.06 -5.84
CA GLU A 82 24.58 27.78 -7.29
C GLU A 82 25.31 26.48 -7.64
N ARG A 83 26.54 26.30 -7.12
CA ARG A 83 27.32 25.07 -7.33
C ARG A 83 26.69 23.84 -6.68
N THR A 84 26.04 24.01 -5.52
CA THR A 84 25.32 22.92 -4.85
C THR A 84 24.12 22.50 -5.68
N HIS A 85 23.39 23.46 -6.24
CA HIS A 85 22.29 23.21 -7.17
C HIS A 85 22.74 22.54 -8.49
N GLU A 86 23.93 22.88 -9.01
CA GLU A 86 24.53 22.13 -10.12
C GLU A 86 24.80 20.66 -9.76
N CYS A 87 25.22 20.39 -8.52
CA CYS A 87 25.40 19.02 -8.03
C CYS A 87 24.06 18.28 -7.95
N ASP A 88 22.96 18.95 -7.56
CA ASP A 88 21.61 18.36 -7.57
C ASP A 88 21.18 17.95 -8.98
N LYS A 89 21.34 18.83 -9.96
CA LYS A 89 21.05 18.50 -11.38
C LYS A 89 21.86 17.31 -11.86
N LYS A 90 23.14 17.25 -11.49
CA LYS A 90 24.02 16.13 -11.85
C LYS A 90 23.59 14.85 -11.14
N PHE A 91 23.17 14.94 -9.88
CA PHE A 91 22.65 13.82 -9.11
C PHE A 91 21.40 13.24 -9.77
N ASP A 92 20.43 14.08 -10.15
CA ASP A 92 19.20 13.63 -10.80
C ASP A 92 19.47 12.95 -12.16
N ALA A 93 20.41 13.49 -12.94
CA ALA A 93 20.83 12.88 -14.20
C ALA A 93 21.44 11.48 -14.01
N VAL A 94 22.35 11.34 -13.03
CA VAL A 94 22.98 10.04 -12.72
C VAL A 94 21.98 9.08 -12.07
N LYS A 95 21.09 9.58 -11.21
CA LYS A 95 19.99 8.82 -10.61
C LYS A 95 19.12 8.19 -11.68
N LEU A 96 18.63 8.97 -12.63
CA LEU A 96 17.79 8.45 -13.70
C LEU A 96 18.52 7.37 -14.51
N LEU A 97 19.80 7.60 -14.84
CA LEU A 97 20.63 6.63 -15.54
C LEU A 97 20.75 5.31 -14.78
N VAL A 98 21.10 5.37 -13.49
CA VAL A 98 21.28 4.19 -12.63
C VAL A 98 19.98 3.43 -12.43
N LEU A 99 18.88 4.13 -12.11
CA LEU A 99 17.57 3.49 -11.91
C LEU A 99 17.06 2.82 -13.19
N ASN A 100 17.20 3.47 -14.35
CA ASN A 100 16.86 2.86 -15.65
C ASN A 100 17.68 1.61 -15.93
N ASN A 101 18.95 1.59 -15.53
CA ASN A 101 19.82 0.43 -15.70
C ASN A 101 19.42 -0.72 -14.78
N LEU A 102 19.17 -0.41 -13.50
CA LEU A 102 18.69 -1.36 -12.51
C LEU A 102 17.36 -2.01 -12.94
N TRP A 103 16.44 -1.20 -13.49
CA TRP A 103 15.20 -1.68 -14.05
C TRP A 103 15.42 -2.60 -15.25
N THR A 104 16.05 -2.10 -16.31
CA THR A 104 16.09 -2.80 -17.61
C THR A 104 16.92 -4.07 -17.59
N ARG A 105 17.94 -4.17 -16.72
CA ARG A 105 18.85 -5.33 -16.69
C ARG A 105 18.51 -6.37 -15.63
N PHE A 106 17.84 -5.99 -14.55
CA PHE A 106 17.67 -6.87 -13.40
C PHE A 106 16.22 -6.98 -12.96
N ALA A 107 15.55 -5.85 -12.68
CA ALA A 107 14.24 -5.89 -12.04
C ALA A 107 13.08 -6.20 -12.99
N LYS A 108 13.16 -5.76 -14.26
CA LYS A 108 12.05 -5.85 -15.21
C LYS A 108 11.59 -7.29 -15.41
N ASP A 109 12.53 -8.17 -15.77
CA ASP A 109 12.21 -9.56 -16.10
C ASP A 109 11.80 -10.31 -14.83
N GLN A 110 12.53 -10.12 -13.72
CA GLN A 110 12.17 -10.71 -12.42
C GLN A 110 10.74 -10.38 -11.98
N ILE A 111 10.33 -9.10 -12.09
CA ILE A 111 8.98 -8.68 -11.73
C ILE A 111 7.96 -9.18 -12.74
N SER A 112 8.28 -9.15 -14.04
CA SER A 112 7.35 -9.59 -15.09
C SER A 112 7.08 -11.09 -15.00
N ASP A 113 8.11 -11.91 -14.85
CA ASP A 113 8.01 -13.36 -14.72
C ASP A 113 7.14 -13.75 -13.52
N LEU A 114 7.39 -13.13 -12.36
CA LEU A 114 6.64 -13.42 -11.15
C LEU A 114 5.18 -12.94 -11.24
N VAL A 115 4.92 -11.83 -11.95
CA VAL A 115 3.56 -11.38 -12.25
C VAL A 115 2.85 -12.34 -13.22
N GLU A 116 3.55 -12.86 -14.23
CA GLU A 116 3.01 -13.83 -15.18
C GLU A 116 2.68 -15.16 -14.47
N GLU A 117 3.58 -15.66 -13.62
CA GLU A 117 3.36 -16.87 -12.82
C GLU A 117 2.15 -16.72 -11.89
N ALA A 118 2.03 -15.60 -11.17
CA ALA A 118 0.87 -15.32 -10.33
C ALA A 118 -0.43 -15.21 -11.14
N ASN A 119 -0.40 -14.64 -12.35
CA ASN A 119 -1.56 -14.61 -13.23
C ASN A 119 -1.94 -16.00 -13.72
N LEU A 120 -0.97 -16.82 -14.11
CA LEU A 120 -1.20 -18.20 -14.53
C LEU A 120 -1.82 -19.03 -13.40
N ALA A 121 -1.34 -18.89 -12.18
CA ALA A 121 -1.92 -19.55 -11.02
C ALA A 121 -3.39 -19.12 -10.79
N LEU A 122 -3.69 -17.84 -10.96
CA LEU A 122 -5.07 -17.32 -10.90
C LEU A 122 -5.94 -17.82 -12.06
N ASP A 123 -5.41 -17.90 -13.28
CA ASP A 123 -6.12 -18.46 -14.45
C ASP A 123 -6.46 -19.94 -14.23
N GLN A 124 -5.49 -20.72 -13.75
CA GLN A 124 -5.68 -22.14 -13.44
C GLN A 124 -6.68 -22.34 -12.32
N ALA A 125 -6.71 -21.46 -11.32
CA ALA A 125 -7.76 -21.46 -10.34
C ALA A 125 -9.11 -21.19 -11.04
N GLU A 126 -9.26 -20.08 -11.75
CA GLU A 126 -10.54 -19.70 -12.38
C GLU A 126 -11.22 -20.79 -13.23
N VAL A 127 -10.44 -21.63 -13.91
CA VAL A 127 -10.92 -22.69 -14.80
C VAL A 127 -11.29 -23.99 -14.07
N LYS A 128 -10.71 -24.26 -12.90
CA LYS A 128 -10.96 -25.53 -12.19
C LYS A 128 -12.45 -25.72 -11.93
N ASP A 129 -12.97 -26.90 -12.24
CA ASP A 129 -14.34 -27.23 -11.85
C ASP A 129 -14.38 -27.59 -10.38
N TYR A 130 -15.25 -26.88 -9.71
CA TYR A 130 -15.18 -26.55 -8.32
C TYR A 130 -16.28 -27.21 -7.52
N GLN A 131 -17.18 -27.90 -8.23
CA GLN A 131 -18.10 -28.87 -7.64
C GLN A 131 -17.39 -30.15 -7.17
N LEU A 132 -16.15 -30.37 -7.60
CA LEU A 132 -15.38 -31.59 -7.34
C LEU A 132 -14.29 -31.43 -6.25
N LEU A 133 -14.04 -30.22 -5.75
CA LEU A 133 -13.00 -29.96 -4.75
C LEU A 133 -13.58 -29.90 -3.33
N SER A 134 -12.91 -30.58 -2.41
CA SER A 134 -13.15 -30.50 -0.97
C SER A 134 -12.74 -29.14 -0.41
N ARG A 135 -13.36 -28.74 0.70
CA ARG A 135 -13.06 -27.48 1.40
C ARG A 135 -11.56 -27.28 1.67
N MET A 136 -10.86 -28.34 2.04
CA MET A 136 -9.43 -28.26 2.37
C MET A 136 -8.58 -27.95 1.13
N GLU A 137 -8.93 -28.51 -0.02
CA GLU A 137 -8.24 -28.24 -1.28
C GLU A 137 -8.40 -26.77 -1.72
N TRP A 138 -9.58 -26.18 -1.48
CA TRP A 138 -9.84 -24.77 -1.73
C TRP A 138 -9.02 -23.82 -0.87
N GLU A 139 -8.99 -24.09 0.44
CA GLU A 139 -8.22 -23.29 1.39
C GLU A 139 -6.72 -23.38 1.06
N LEU A 140 -6.25 -24.55 0.59
CA LEU A 140 -4.87 -24.73 0.14
C LEU A 140 -4.57 -23.90 -1.12
N ILE A 141 -5.41 -23.99 -2.16
CA ILE A 141 -5.25 -23.19 -3.38
C ILE A 141 -5.26 -21.68 -3.07
N ASN A 142 -6.16 -21.20 -2.21
CA ASN A 142 -6.18 -19.79 -1.85
C ASN A 142 -4.91 -19.35 -1.11
N LYS A 143 -4.39 -20.17 -0.19
CA LYS A 143 -3.12 -19.88 0.50
C LYS A 143 -1.94 -19.83 -0.46
N ASP A 144 -1.92 -20.72 -1.46
CA ASP A 144 -0.89 -20.69 -2.50
C ASP A 144 -1.00 -19.40 -3.33
N LEU A 145 -2.20 -19.01 -3.74
CA LEU A 145 -2.42 -17.72 -4.43
C LEU A 145 -2.07 -16.50 -3.56
N GLU A 146 -2.33 -16.55 -2.25
CA GLU A 146 -1.92 -15.50 -1.30
C GLU A 146 -0.41 -15.36 -1.27
N ARG A 147 0.31 -16.48 -1.29
CA ARG A 147 1.77 -16.54 -1.34
C ARG A 147 2.29 -15.90 -2.63
N GLU A 148 1.80 -16.32 -3.80
CA GLU A 148 2.21 -15.76 -5.09
C GLU A 148 2.02 -14.24 -5.15
N VAL A 149 0.83 -13.75 -4.75
CA VAL A 149 0.53 -12.32 -4.72
C VAL A 149 1.42 -11.57 -3.71
N PHE A 150 1.75 -12.21 -2.59
CA PHE A 150 2.66 -11.65 -1.59
C PHE A 150 4.09 -11.57 -2.10
N GLU A 151 4.58 -12.60 -2.81
CA GLU A 151 5.92 -12.63 -3.39
C GLU A 151 6.12 -11.51 -4.41
N VAL A 152 5.18 -11.32 -5.33
CA VAL A 152 5.19 -10.18 -6.27
C VAL A 152 5.26 -8.84 -5.51
N LYS A 153 4.41 -8.69 -4.48
CA LYS A 153 4.38 -7.46 -3.67
C LYS A 153 5.71 -7.23 -2.94
N SER A 154 6.31 -8.29 -2.40
CA SER A 154 7.57 -8.24 -1.68
C SER A 154 8.69 -7.78 -2.61
N LEU A 155 8.79 -8.40 -3.80
CA LEU A 155 9.78 -8.04 -4.81
C LEU A 155 9.63 -6.58 -5.26
N VAL A 156 8.41 -6.13 -5.57
CA VAL A 156 8.14 -4.72 -5.93
C VAL A 156 8.49 -3.75 -4.79
N THR A 157 8.39 -4.19 -3.53
CA THR A 157 8.77 -3.37 -2.37
C THR A 157 10.30 -3.27 -2.25
N GLU A 158 11.02 -4.38 -2.44
CA GLU A 158 12.48 -4.41 -2.47
C GLU A 158 13.04 -3.44 -3.53
N TRP A 159 12.45 -3.44 -4.72
CA TRP A 159 12.87 -2.59 -5.83
C TRP A 159 12.37 -1.14 -5.74
N SER A 160 11.58 -0.77 -4.73
CA SER A 160 10.83 0.50 -4.74
C SER A 160 11.68 1.78 -4.78
N ASP A 161 12.90 1.75 -4.24
CA ASP A 161 13.84 2.87 -4.29
C ASP A 161 14.92 2.72 -5.37
N LEU A 162 14.86 1.64 -6.16
CA LEU A 162 15.90 1.18 -7.06
C LEU A 162 15.47 1.14 -8.53
N ILE A 163 14.23 1.53 -8.83
CA ILE A 163 13.69 1.59 -10.19
C ILE A 163 13.05 2.97 -10.48
N PRO A 164 12.82 3.32 -11.74
CA PRO A 164 12.15 4.57 -12.10
C PRO A 164 10.73 4.63 -11.55
N HIS A 165 10.27 5.83 -11.19
CA HIS A 165 8.96 6.02 -10.55
C HIS A 165 7.79 5.52 -11.42
N ALA A 166 7.84 5.74 -12.74
CA ALA A 166 6.81 5.29 -13.67
C ALA A 166 6.63 3.76 -13.61
N GLU A 167 7.74 3.03 -13.66
CA GLU A 167 7.79 1.55 -13.62
C GLU A 167 7.34 1.01 -12.26
N LEU A 168 7.68 1.71 -11.17
CA LEU A 168 7.18 1.37 -9.83
C LEU A 168 5.66 1.50 -9.73
N VAL A 169 5.10 2.57 -10.29
CA VAL A 169 3.65 2.80 -10.27
C VAL A 169 2.92 1.71 -11.06
N GLU A 170 3.46 1.31 -12.21
CA GLU A 170 2.94 0.21 -13.02
C GLU A 170 3.02 -1.13 -12.29
N SER A 171 4.19 -1.49 -11.75
CA SER A 171 4.42 -2.72 -11.00
C SER A 171 3.50 -2.83 -9.77
N ARG A 172 3.34 -1.73 -9.02
CA ARG A 172 2.36 -1.64 -7.91
C ARG A 172 0.92 -1.76 -8.42
N GLY A 173 0.65 -1.25 -9.62
CA GLY A 173 -0.62 -1.43 -10.32
C GLY A 173 -0.94 -2.90 -10.58
N SER A 174 0.02 -3.66 -11.10
CA SER A 174 -0.10 -5.10 -11.33
C SER A 174 -0.35 -5.87 -10.03
N CYS A 175 0.41 -5.57 -8.96
CA CYS A 175 0.17 -6.15 -7.63
C CYS A 175 -1.28 -5.93 -7.14
N ARG A 176 -1.80 -4.71 -7.31
CA ARG A 176 -3.19 -4.38 -6.91
C ARG A 176 -4.22 -5.12 -7.74
N LYS A 177 -3.97 -5.33 -9.03
CA LYS A 177 -4.88 -6.09 -9.92
C LYS A 177 -4.92 -7.56 -9.52
N LEU A 178 -3.75 -8.18 -9.32
CA LEU A 178 -3.61 -9.57 -8.85
C LEU A 178 -4.37 -9.79 -7.54
N ARG A 179 -4.09 -8.94 -6.53
CA ARG A 179 -4.78 -9.01 -5.23
C ARG A 179 -6.29 -8.85 -5.34
N LYS A 180 -6.78 -7.93 -6.17
CA LYS A 180 -8.22 -7.76 -6.40
C LYS A 180 -8.84 -8.98 -7.06
N ARG A 181 -8.15 -9.59 -8.04
CA ARG A 181 -8.61 -10.78 -8.76
C ARG A 181 -8.69 -11.98 -7.81
N GLN A 182 -7.64 -12.19 -7.04
CA GLN A 182 -7.58 -13.19 -5.98
C GLN A 182 -8.71 -13.03 -4.96
N MET A 183 -8.93 -11.82 -4.43
CA MET A 183 -9.99 -11.57 -3.44
C MET A 183 -11.39 -11.84 -4.03
N LYS A 184 -11.63 -11.44 -5.29
CA LYS A 184 -12.89 -11.75 -5.99
C LYS A 184 -13.10 -13.24 -6.17
N LEU A 185 -12.04 -14.00 -6.46
CA LEU A 185 -12.12 -15.46 -6.55
C LEU A 185 -12.51 -16.06 -5.21
N TRP A 186 -11.87 -15.61 -4.15
CA TRP A 186 -12.19 -16.05 -2.80
C TRP A 186 -13.64 -15.70 -2.39
N ASP A 187 -14.09 -14.48 -2.67
CA ASP A 187 -15.47 -14.06 -2.41
C ASP A 187 -16.47 -14.95 -3.17
N LYS A 188 -16.20 -15.25 -4.45
CA LYS A 188 -17.02 -16.15 -5.26
C LYS A 188 -17.11 -17.55 -4.64
N TRP A 189 -16.03 -18.06 -4.07
CA TRP A 189 -16.00 -19.36 -3.40
C TRP A 189 -16.69 -19.32 -2.03
N ALA A 190 -16.53 -18.24 -1.28
CA ALA A 190 -17.21 -18.02 -0.01
C ALA A 190 -18.73 -17.87 -0.17
N TRP A 191 -19.22 -17.23 -1.24
CA TRP A 191 -20.65 -17.20 -1.57
C TRP A 191 -21.20 -18.59 -1.89
N ARG A 192 -20.48 -19.40 -2.68
CA ARG A 192 -20.89 -20.79 -2.98
C ARG A 192 -20.94 -21.67 -1.73
N ARG A 193 -20.01 -21.47 -0.79
CA ARG A 193 -19.98 -22.14 0.52
C ARG A 193 -21.30 -21.96 1.29
N ASN A 194 -21.83 -20.75 1.32
CA ASN A 194 -23.06 -20.47 2.05
C ASN A 194 -24.31 -21.02 1.32
N SER A 195 -24.34 -20.93 -0.01
CA SER A 195 -25.44 -21.45 -0.82
C SER A 195 -25.59 -22.98 -0.74
N TRP A 196 -24.50 -23.74 -0.58
CA TRP A 196 -24.57 -25.20 -0.41
C TRP A 196 -25.02 -25.64 0.99
N SER A 197 -24.73 -24.83 2.02
CA SER A 197 -25.21 -25.11 3.37
C SER A 197 -26.74 -24.99 3.44
N ASP A 198 -27.31 -23.97 2.80
CA ASP A 198 -28.76 -23.71 2.80
C ASP A 198 -29.54 -24.79 2.02
N ASP A 199 -29.00 -25.29 0.89
CA ASP A 199 -29.66 -26.32 0.06
C ASP A 199 -29.58 -27.73 0.69
N GLU A 200 -28.49 -28.07 1.38
CA GLU A 200 -28.37 -29.33 2.14
C GLU A 200 -29.25 -29.29 3.41
N GLU A 201 -29.29 -28.17 4.15
CA GLU A 201 -30.23 -28.01 5.28
C GLU A 201 -31.70 -28.05 4.82
N ALA A 202 -32.00 -27.50 3.65
CA ALA A 202 -33.34 -27.59 3.06
C ALA A 202 -33.69 -29.03 2.65
N LYS A 203 -32.76 -29.79 2.05
CA LYS A 203 -32.98 -31.20 1.70
C LYS A 203 -33.12 -32.10 2.93
N VAL A 204 -32.29 -31.93 3.95
CA VAL A 204 -32.40 -32.68 5.22
C VAL A 204 -33.72 -32.36 5.95
N ASN A 205 -34.18 -31.11 5.91
CA ASN A 205 -35.49 -30.74 6.47
C ASN A 205 -36.67 -31.29 5.65
N VAL A 206 -36.56 -31.37 4.32
CA VAL A 206 -37.60 -31.98 3.46
C VAL A 206 -37.67 -33.50 3.69
N ASP A 207 -36.54 -34.17 3.84
CA ASP A 207 -36.50 -35.62 4.11
C ASP A 207 -36.97 -35.97 5.54
N MET A 208 -36.68 -35.13 6.54
CA MET A 208 -37.27 -35.27 7.88
C MET A 208 -38.78 -35.00 7.90
N ALA A 209 -39.26 -34.02 7.12
CA ALA A 209 -40.70 -33.74 7.00
C ALA A 209 -41.46 -34.87 6.30
N ALA A 210 -40.85 -35.51 5.29
CA ALA A 210 -41.44 -36.65 4.57
C ALA A 210 -41.54 -37.92 5.44
N GLN A 211 -40.62 -38.14 6.39
CA GLN A 211 -40.69 -39.26 7.35
C GLN A 211 -41.72 -39.05 8.48
N THR A 212 -42.32 -37.87 8.59
CA THR A 212 -43.28 -37.54 9.68
C THR A 212 -44.75 -37.64 9.24
N MET A 213 -45.05 -38.02 8.00
CA MET A 213 -46.42 -38.21 7.48
C MET A 213 -46.64 -39.62 6.89
N GLU A 214 -46.59 -40.64 7.75
CA GLU A 214 -47.22 -41.95 7.51
C GLU A 214 -48.57 -41.99 8.27
N PRO A 215 -49.73 -42.12 7.59
CA PRO A 215 -51.01 -42.23 8.26
C PRO A 215 -51.20 -43.65 8.80
N SER A 216 -51.26 -43.77 10.12
CA SER A 216 -51.60 -45.00 10.82
C SER A 216 -53.02 -45.47 10.47
N ALA A 217 -53.15 -46.67 9.90
CA ALA A 217 -54.39 -47.44 9.92
C ALA A 217 -54.08 -48.86 10.39
N SER A 218 -54.60 -49.20 11.57
CA SER A 218 -54.52 -50.52 12.19
C SER A 218 -55.58 -51.47 11.64
N THR A 219 -55.24 -52.74 11.41
CA THR A 219 -56.15 -53.88 11.63
C THR A 219 -55.39 -55.19 11.92
N SER A 220 -55.50 -55.62 13.18
CA SER A 220 -55.66 -56.99 13.70
C SER A 220 -55.30 -58.21 12.83
N SER A 221 -54.39 -59.08 13.32
CA SER A 221 -54.76 -60.40 13.89
C SER A 221 -53.57 -61.21 14.42
N VAL A 222 -53.82 -61.86 15.56
CA VAL A 222 -53.06 -62.83 16.37
C VAL A 222 -53.16 -64.23 15.69
N PRO A 223 -52.18 -65.19 15.76
CA PRO A 223 -51.81 -65.87 17.00
C PRO A 223 -50.34 -66.29 17.25
N ALA A 224 -50.04 -66.45 18.54
CA ALA A 224 -48.89 -67.10 19.18
C ALA A 224 -49.15 -68.62 19.39
N PRO A 225 -48.31 -69.43 20.08
CA PRO A 225 -46.97 -69.23 20.68
C PRO A 225 -45.96 -70.31 20.16
N ASP A 226 -44.68 -70.46 20.53
CA ASP A 226 -44.11 -70.55 21.87
C ASP A 226 -42.56 -70.74 21.82
N HIS A 227 -41.94 -70.58 22.99
CA HIS A 227 -40.59 -71.01 23.43
C HIS A 227 -39.36 -70.06 23.43
N LYS A 228 -39.20 -69.45 24.62
CA LYS A 228 -38.12 -69.63 25.62
C LYS A 228 -36.74 -68.94 25.48
N LEU A 229 -36.52 -68.06 26.47
CA LEU A 229 -35.34 -67.84 27.34
C LEU A 229 -33.96 -67.55 26.71
N SER A 230 -33.44 -66.34 26.90
CA SER A 230 -32.56 -65.99 28.04
C SER A 230 -32.04 -64.53 27.99
N ARG A 231 -31.95 -63.93 29.19
CA ARG A 231 -31.32 -62.64 29.61
C ARG A 231 -29.76 -62.74 29.52
N PRO A 232 -28.94 -61.74 29.97
CA PRO A 232 -29.18 -60.31 30.28
C PRO A 232 -28.07 -59.30 29.82
N GLN A 233 -28.36 -58.00 30.03
CA GLN A 233 -27.44 -56.90 30.44
C GLN A 233 -26.43 -56.34 29.41
N ASP A 234 -26.08 -55.04 29.33
CA ASP A 234 -26.11 -53.94 30.30
C ASP A 234 -26.03 -52.54 29.63
N SER A 235 -26.62 -51.55 30.31
CA SER A 235 -26.20 -50.14 30.50
C SER A 235 -25.72 -49.24 29.34
N HIS A 236 -26.44 -48.12 29.08
CA HIS A 236 -26.06 -46.74 29.46
C HIS A 236 -26.79 -45.68 28.60
N THR A 237 -27.48 -44.76 29.28
CA THR A 237 -27.93 -43.44 28.83
C THR A 237 -27.33 -42.40 29.82
N PRO A 238 -27.53 -41.09 29.66
CA PRO A 238 -27.56 -40.25 28.45
C PRO A 238 -26.75 -38.94 28.65
N ILE A 239 -26.28 -38.27 27.60
CA ILE A 239 -26.00 -36.82 27.67
C ILE A 239 -26.34 -36.18 26.33
N SER A 240 -27.38 -35.34 26.31
CA SER A 240 -27.26 -33.92 25.93
C SER A 240 -28.66 -33.32 25.73
N GLY A 241 -29.07 -32.48 26.68
CA GLY A 241 -30.24 -31.62 26.54
C GLY A 241 -29.79 -30.25 26.05
N ALA A 242 -30.06 -29.95 24.78
CA ALA A 242 -30.17 -28.59 24.28
C ALA A 242 -31.64 -28.17 24.37
N GLN A 243 -31.91 -26.99 24.92
CA GLN A 243 -33.20 -26.33 24.81
C GLN A 243 -33.02 -25.01 24.06
N ARG A 244 -33.71 -24.92 22.92
CA ARG A 244 -33.90 -23.67 22.15
C ARG A 244 -35.24 -23.02 22.52
N ASN A 245 -35.35 -21.78 22.01
CA ASN A 245 -36.53 -21.12 21.40
C ASN A 245 -37.22 -20.03 22.26
N PRO A 246 -37.98 -19.12 21.61
CA PRO A 246 -37.54 -18.10 20.63
C PRO A 246 -38.20 -16.74 21.01
N THR A 247 -38.28 -15.74 20.11
CA THR A 247 -39.52 -14.99 19.76
C THR A 247 -39.24 -13.63 19.08
N SER A 248 -39.83 -13.50 17.88
CA SER A 248 -40.39 -12.32 17.17
C SER A 248 -39.54 -11.13 16.65
N ALA A 249 -39.70 -10.91 15.34
CA ALA A 249 -39.69 -9.60 14.65
C ALA A 249 -41.04 -8.85 14.85
N PRO A 250 -41.12 -7.54 14.58
CA PRO A 250 -41.68 -7.03 13.30
C PRO A 250 -40.97 -5.74 12.76
N THR A 251 -40.76 -5.53 11.45
CA THR A 251 -41.64 -4.91 10.41
C THR A 251 -41.45 -3.38 10.21
N SER A 252 -40.83 -3.03 9.06
CA SER A 252 -41.20 -2.01 8.04
C SER A 252 -40.97 -0.48 8.18
N VAL A 253 -40.85 0.11 6.97
CA VAL A 253 -41.18 1.50 6.49
C VAL A 253 -40.02 2.51 6.49
N SER A 254 -39.71 3.34 5.48
CA SER A 254 -40.01 3.50 4.03
C SER A 254 -39.18 4.69 3.49
N GLU A 255 -39.29 4.94 2.17
CA GLU A 255 -39.00 6.18 1.41
C GLU A 255 -37.54 6.41 0.97
N GLY A 256 -37.19 6.71 -0.28
CA GLY A 256 -37.92 7.20 -1.46
C GLY A 256 -37.02 8.25 -2.15
N ALA A 257 -36.38 7.94 -3.29
CA ALA A 257 -36.68 8.50 -4.64
C ALA A 257 -36.17 9.96 -4.83
N LEU A 258 -35.59 10.48 -5.93
CA LEU A 258 -35.68 10.27 -7.39
C LEU A 258 -34.50 10.98 -8.13
N HIS A 259 -34.11 10.44 -9.31
CA HIS A 259 -33.83 11.09 -10.62
C HIS A 259 -32.75 12.21 -10.76
N ALA A 260 -32.05 12.43 -11.87
CA ALA A 260 -32.10 11.94 -13.27
C ALA A 260 -30.72 12.23 -13.96
N GLN A 261 -30.19 11.29 -14.75
CA GLN A 261 -30.08 11.25 -16.23
C GLN A 261 -29.08 12.20 -16.91
N GLY A 262 -28.35 11.61 -17.87
CA GLY A 262 -27.59 12.29 -18.90
C GLY A 262 -26.81 11.29 -19.78
N ALA A 263 -27.50 10.67 -20.73
CA ALA A 263 -26.92 9.79 -21.75
C ALA A 263 -26.90 10.51 -23.11
N HIS A 264 -25.80 10.39 -23.87
CA HIS A 264 -25.65 10.52 -25.34
C HIS A 264 -24.15 10.26 -25.63
N SER A 265 -23.66 9.71 -26.73
CA SER A 265 -24.19 9.12 -27.95
C SER A 265 -22.99 8.42 -28.62
N ILE A 266 -23.18 7.26 -29.26
CA ILE A 266 -22.15 6.46 -29.94
C ILE A 266 -22.20 6.79 -31.43
N TYR A 267 -21.11 7.30 -32.02
CA TYR A 267 -20.65 7.03 -33.40
C TYR A 267 -19.18 7.47 -33.55
N PRO A 268 -18.31 6.69 -34.23
CA PRO A 268 -16.89 7.00 -34.38
C PRO A 268 -16.59 7.79 -35.68
N GLY A 269 -15.83 8.87 -35.56
CA GLY A 269 -15.27 9.67 -36.65
C GLY A 269 -13.91 10.26 -36.26
N PRO A 270 -13.04 10.63 -37.21
CA PRO A 270 -11.59 10.57 -37.05
C PRO A 270 -10.99 11.63 -36.13
N LEU A 271 -9.92 11.21 -35.44
CA LEU A 271 -9.26 11.82 -34.30
C LEU A 271 -8.75 13.26 -34.56
N SER A 272 -9.45 14.23 -33.96
CA SER A 272 -8.89 15.55 -33.65
C SER A 272 -8.20 15.47 -32.28
N PHE A 273 -6.87 15.38 -32.27
CA PHE A 273 -6.09 15.49 -31.03
C PHE A 273 -6.06 16.95 -30.58
N LYS A 274 -6.94 17.30 -29.63
CA LYS A 274 -6.73 18.47 -28.77
C LYS A 274 -5.89 18.03 -27.57
N PRO A 275 -4.77 18.70 -27.24
CA PRO A 275 -4.01 18.39 -26.04
C PRO A 275 -4.89 18.67 -24.81
N GLN A 276 -5.23 17.60 -24.08
CA GLN A 276 -5.98 17.69 -22.84
C GLN A 276 -4.96 17.85 -21.69
N ILE A 277 -4.71 19.10 -21.30
CA ILE A 277 -3.91 19.40 -20.11
C ILE A 277 -4.74 18.99 -18.90
N THR A 278 -4.33 17.90 -18.24
CA THR A 278 -4.89 17.46 -16.96
C THR A 278 -4.03 18.05 -15.85
N LEU A 279 -4.56 19.06 -15.15
CA LEU A 279 -3.95 19.59 -13.94
C LEU A 279 -4.31 18.67 -12.78
N GLU A 280 -3.33 17.93 -12.25
CA GLU A 280 -3.53 17.21 -11.00
C GLU A 280 -3.75 18.22 -9.86
N ARG A 281 -4.76 17.97 -9.01
CA ARG A 281 -4.98 18.80 -7.82
C ARG A 281 -3.75 18.70 -6.92
N ALA A 282 -3.14 19.84 -6.58
CA ALA A 282 -2.11 19.90 -5.56
C ALA A 282 -2.61 19.23 -4.28
N ARG A 283 -1.88 18.21 -3.82
CA ARG A 283 -2.17 17.50 -2.56
C ARG A 283 -1.15 17.93 -1.53
N LEU A 284 -1.61 18.05 -0.28
CA LEU A 284 -0.71 18.30 0.84
C LEU A 284 0.23 17.09 1.01
N PRO A 285 1.53 17.32 1.27
CA PRO A 285 2.50 16.24 1.52
C PRO A 285 2.05 15.44 2.75
N THR A 286 2.41 14.15 2.84
CA THR A 286 2.01 13.30 3.98
C THR A 286 3.19 13.05 4.91
N PHE A 287 3.06 13.37 6.19
CA PHE A 287 4.06 13.09 7.21
C PHE A 287 3.91 11.69 7.78
N SER A 288 4.94 10.86 7.60
CA SER A 288 4.99 9.46 8.04
C SER A 288 5.46 9.27 9.49
N GLY A 289 5.89 10.34 10.17
CA GLY A 289 6.45 10.26 11.53
C GLY A 289 7.98 10.24 11.59
N ASN A 290 8.68 10.39 10.47
CA ASN A 290 10.13 10.48 10.43
C ASN A 290 10.61 11.90 10.83
N MET A 291 11.19 12.05 12.02
CA MET A 291 11.67 13.35 12.51
C MET A 291 12.76 13.98 11.65
N ARG A 292 13.54 13.18 10.88
CA ARG A 292 14.54 13.71 9.95
C ARG A 292 13.91 14.55 8.82
N ASP A 293 12.68 14.21 8.43
CA ASP A 293 11.95 14.89 7.37
C ASP A 293 10.92 15.90 7.91
N TYR A 294 10.79 16.03 9.23
CA TYR A 294 9.73 16.81 9.87
C TYR A 294 9.79 18.29 9.50
N TYR A 295 10.94 18.94 9.62
CA TYR A 295 11.08 20.36 9.30
C TYR A 295 10.88 20.64 7.80
N ARG A 296 11.33 19.72 6.94
CA ARG A 296 11.10 19.81 5.49
C ARG A 296 9.60 19.69 5.17
N TRP A 297 8.93 18.68 5.72
CA TRP A 297 7.49 18.50 5.57
C TRP A 297 6.70 19.70 6.11
N LYS A 298 7.06 20.22 7.29
CA LYS A 298 6.39 21.36 7.93
C LYS A 298 6.47 22.60 7.04
N ALA A 299 7.65 22.90 6.48
CA ALA A 299 7.84 24.01 5.55
C ALA A 299 6.99 23.83 4.26
N GLU A 300 7.08 22.67 3.60
CA GLU A 300 6.29 22.39 2.39
C GLU A 300 4.77 22.42 2.65
N TRP A 301 4.34 21.94 3.81
CA TRP A 301 2.95 21.98 4.22
C TRP A 301 2.48 23.42 4.48
N GLU A 302 3.28 24.25 5.15
CA GLU A 302 2.94 25.65 5.41
C GLU A 302 2.79 26.46 4.12
N ASP A 303 3.68 26.24 3.14
CA ASP A 303 3.61 26.88 1.82
C ASP A 303 2.31 26.51 1.08
N LEU A 304 1.97 25.21 1.04
CA LEU A 304 0.74 24.73 0.40
C LEU A 304 -0.52 25.10 1.18
N GLN A 305 -0.40 25.26 2.50
CA GLN A 305 -1.49 25.67 3.37
C GLN A 305 -1.87 27.14 3.13
N GLN A 306 -0.91 28.02 2.81
CA GLN A 306 -1.20 29.40 2.41
C GLN A 306 -2.01 29.46 1.11
N LEU A 307 -1.72 28.55 0.17
CA LEU A 307 -2.45 28.42 -1.09
C LEU A 307 -3.85 27.80 -0.89
N GLY A 308 -3.97 26.81 -0.01
CA GLY A 308 -5.22 26.09 0.26
C GLY A 308 -6.17 26.75 1.26
N ASN A 309 -5.68 27.70 2.06
CA ASN A 309 -6.45 28.45 3.05
C ASN A 309 -6.03 29.93 3.08
N PRO A 310 -6.34 30.70 2.01
CA PRO A 310 -5.91 32.09 1.88
C PRO A 310 -6.52 33.02 2.97
N HIS A 311 -7.60 32.58 3.61
CA HIS A 311 -8.26 33.33 4.69
C HIS A 311 -7.76 32.95 6.09
N GLY A 312 -6.81 32.01 6.21
CA GLY A 312 -6.19 31.65 7.50
C GLY A 312 -7.16 31.06 8.53
N LEU A 313 -8.25 30.42 8.09
CA LEU A 313 -9.25 29.85 9.00
C LEU A 313 -8.67 28.66 9.79
N GLU A 314 -8.66 28.76 11.11
CA GLU A 314 -7.96 27.81 11.99
C GLU A 314 -8.54 26.39 11.94
N ASN A 315 -9.86 26.25 11.80
CA ASN A 315 -10.53 24.97 11.62
C ASN A 315 -10.15 24.28 10.30
N VAL A 316 -10.02 25.05 9.22
CA VAL A 316 -9.54 24.55 7.91
C VAL A 316 -8.07 24.16 8.00
N ARG A 317 -7.26 24.96 8.69
CA ARG A 317 -5.84 24.67 8.94
C ARG A 317 -5.65 23.36 9.70
N LYS A 318 -6.42 23.15 10.77
CA LYS A 318 -6.41 21.89 11.52
C LYS A 318 -6.87 20.70 10.67
N PHE A 319 -7.92 20.86 9.88
CA PHE A 319 -8.43 19.81 9.00
C PHE A 319 -7.37 19.38 7.98
N HIS A 320 -6.73 20.34 7.31
CA HIS A 320 -5.63 20.11 6.37
C HIS A 320 -4.41 19.48 7.04
N LEU A 321 -4.07 19.92 8.26
CA LEU A 321 -2.98 19.36 9.03
C LEU A 321 -3.23 17.89 9.34
N LEU A 322 -4.40 17.56 9.88
CA LEU A 322 -4.78 16.16 10.15
C LEU A 322 -4.90 15.34 8.86
N GLY A 323 -5.27 15.94 7.72
CA GLY A 323 -5.28 15.27 6.41
C GLY A 323 -3.87 14.99 5.87
N SER A 324 -2.87 15.71 6.36
CA SER A 324 -1.46 15.64 5.95
C SER A 324 -0.62 14.74 6.86
N LEU A 325 -1.19 14.13 7.89
CA LEU A 325 -0.49 13.16 8.75
C LEU A 325 -0.84 11.72 8.36
N ASP A 326 0.09 10.79 8.56
CA ASP A 326 -0.19 9.35 8.49
C ASP A 326 -1.09 8.91 9.67
N ASP A 327 -1.97 7.95 9.44
CA ASP A 327 -2.92 7.46 10.45
C ASP A 327 -2.23 6.79 11.65
N ARG A 328 -1.01 6.29 11.48
CA ARG A 328 -0.18 5.83 12.59
C ARG A 328 0.21 6.99 13.51
N VAL A 329 0.69 8.09 12.94
CA VAL A 329 1.11 9.29 13.69
C VAL A 329 -0.09 9.89 14.44
N LYS A 330 -1.25 9.96 13.79
CA LYS A 330 -2.50 10.47 14.42
C LYS A 330 -2.91 9.66 15.63
N ARG A 331 -2.83 8.33 15.56
CA ARG A 331 -3.22 7.42 16.64
C ARG A 331 -2.21 7.42 17.77
N ASP A 332 -0.92 7.31 17.44
CA ASP A 332 0.17 7.22 18.43
C ASP A 332 0.27 8.47 19.32
N LEU A 333 -0.13 9.64 18.79
CA LEU A 333 -0.11 10.92 19.51
C LEU A 333 -1.50 11.44 19.89
N VAL A 334 -2.57 10.68 19.60
CA VAL A 334 -3.97 11.05 19.89
C VAL A 334 -4.33 12.45 19.35
N LEU A 335 -3.83 12.79 18.15
CA LEU A 335 -3.87 14.15 17.59
C LEU A 335 -5.30 14.61 17.23
N SER A 336 -6.23 13.67 17.07
CA SER A 336 -7.65 13.96 16.86
C SER A 336 -8.31 14.66 18.05
N SER A 337 -7.71 14.57 19.24
CA SER A 337 -8.20 15.22 20.48
C SER A 337 -7.71 16.65 20.69
N CYS A 338 -6.72 17.11 19.90
CA CYS A 338 -6.18 18.47 20.00
C CYS A 338 -7.24 19.53 19.68
N GLY A 339 -7.19 20.69 20.34
CA GLY A 339 -8.12 21.80 20.11
C GLY A 339 -7.83 22.56 18.81
N SER A 340 -6.56 22.88 18.58
CA SER A 340 -6.07 23.73 17.47
C SER A 340 -5.00 23.04 16.60
N ALA A 341 -4.61 23.68 15.48
CA ALA A 341 -3.48 23.21 14.68
C ALA A 341 -2.13 23.41 15.42
N ASN A 342 -2.01 24.47 16.21
CA ASN A 342 -0.83 24.74 17.03
C ASN A 342 -0.60 23.66 18.10
N ASP A 343 -1.68 23.14 18.71
CA ASP A 343 -1.57 22.03 19.67
C ASP A 343 -1.00 20.76 19.01
N VAL A 344 -1.39 20.50 17.77
CA VAL A 344 -0.87 19.38 16.98
C VAL A 344 0.61 19.58 16.68
N PHE A 345 1.03 20.76 16.22
CA PHE A 345 2.44 21.06 15.98
C PHE A 345 3.28 20.95 17.25
N ARG A 346 2.79 21.44 18.39
CA ARG A 346 3.51 21.33 19.66
C ARG A 346 3.75 19.87 20.06
N LEU A 347 2.80 18.97 19.79
CA LEU A 347 2.98 17.54 20.07
C LEU A 347 3.95 16.86 19.09
N LEU A 348 4.02 17.35 17.85
CA LEU A 348 4.97 16.87 16.85
C LEU A 348 6.39 17.40 17.11
N ASP A 349 6.53 18.66 17.54
CA ASP A 349 7.81 19.30 17.90
C ASP A 349 8.44 18.65 19.17
N ASN A 350 7.63 18.01 20.02
CA ASN A 350 8.06 17.35 21.26
C ASN A 350 8.42 15.85 21.09
N LYS A 351 8.40 15.33 19.85
CA LYS A 351 8.85 13.98 19.50
C LYS A 351 10.26 13.99 18.96
#